data_AF-A0A3Q3H3G3-F1
#
_entry.id   AF-A0A3Q3H3G3-F1
#
_cell.length_a   1.000
_cell.length_b   1.000
_cell.length_c   1.000
_cell.angle_alpha   90.00
_cell.angle_beta   90.00
_cell.angle_gamma   90.00
#
_symmetry.space_group_name_H-M   'P 1'
#
loop_
_entity.id
_entity.type
_entity.pdbx_description
1 polymer ?
#
loop_
_entity_poly.entity_id
_entity_poly.type
_entity_poly.pdbx_seq_one_letter_code
_entity_poly.pdbx_strand_id
1 'polypeptide(L)'
;MGNRIVSMVCVTYLANHIDNITYTLQSFANETIKGFEYLSNTQRSHRLTLLKHDMALDYILAKQGGLCVALNLTGEACYTLIPDATDNMTSVIDALKLIRDSFGPSEEQDGL
;
A
#
# COMPACT_ATOMS: atom_id res chain seq x y z
N MET A 1 27.81 -16.63 42.57
CA MET A 1 26.56 -15.85 42.35
C MET A 1 26.70 -14.70 41.35
N GLY A 2 27.86 -14.03 41.20
CA GLY A 2 28.02 -12.85 40.32
C GLY A 2 27.77 -13.07 38.80
N ASN A 3 28.23 -14.18 38.21
CA ASN A 3 28.07 -14.41 36.75
C ASN A 3 26.62 -14.58 36.29
N ARG A 4 25.72 -15.06 37.16
CA ARG A 4 24.29 -15.21 36.82
C ARG A 4 23.57 -13.87 36.76
N ILE A 5 23.97 -12.90 37.59
CA ILE A 5 23.38 -11.56 37.61
C ILE A 5 23.82 -10.77 36.37
N VAL A 6 25.11 -10.84 36.00
CA VAL A 6 25.63 -10.19 34.77
C VAL A 6 24.94 -10.75 33.53
N SER A 7 24.77 -12.07 33.44
CA SER A 7 24.04 -12.70 32.34
C SER A 7 22.58 -12.22 32.27
N MET A 8 21.92 -12.04 33.40
CA MET A 8 20.50 -11.64 33.46
C MET A 8 20.30 -10.16 33.09
N VAL A 9 21.20 -9.26 33.52
CA VAL A 9 21.17 -7.83 33.14
C VAL A 9 21.44 -7.65 31.65
N CYS A 10 22.33 -8.46 31.06
CA CYS A 10 22.61 -8.40 29.64
C CYS A 10 21.39 -8.81 28.78
N VAL A 11 20.67 -9.84 29.22
CA VAL A 11 19.45 -10.30 28.54
C VAL A 11 18.31 -9.28 28.66
N THR A 12 18.10 -8.65 29.82
CA THR A 12 17.04 -7.64 29.98
C THR A 12 17.32 -6.35 29.21
N TYR A 13 18.58 -5.91 29.13
CA TYR A 13 18.95 -4.76 28.29
C TYR A 13 18.65 -5.02 26.81
N LEU A 14 19.00 -6.21 26.33
CA LEU A 14 18.74 -6.62 24.95
C LEU A 14 17.23 -6.71 24.66
N ALA A 15 16.45 -7.29 25.58
CA ALA A 15 14.98 -7.39 25.44
C ALA A 15 14.33 -6.00 25.28
N ASN A 16 14.65 -5.05 26.17
CA ASN A 16 14.14 -3.68 26.08
C ASN A 16 14.51 -2.99 24.77
N HIS A 17 15.72 -3.24 24.25
CA HIS A 17 16.13 -2.65 22.98
C HIS A 17 15.36 -3.23 21.80
N ILE A 18 15.11 -4.54 21.80
CA ILE A 18 14.33 -5.24 20.78
C ILE A 18 12.87 -4.79 20.82
N ASP A 19 12.27 -4.63 22.00
CA ASP A 19 10.89 -4.15 22.16
C ASP A 19 10.70 -2.75 21.58
N ASN A 20 11.65 -1.85 21.86
CA ASN A 20 11.61 -0.49 21.32
C ASN A 20 11.73 -0.46 19.78
N ILE A 21 12.59 -1.29 19.20
CA ILE A 21 12.71 -1.43 17.74
C ILE A 21 11.41 -2.00 17.16
N THR A 22 10.84 -3.02 17.81
CA THR A 22 9.61 -3.66 17.38
C THR A 22 8.44 -2.69 17.36
N TYR A 23 8.29 -1.89 18.43
CA TYR A 23 7.27 -0.85 18.52
C TYR A 23 7.40 0.24 17.43
N THR A 24 8.62 0.71 17.19
CA THR A 24 8.86 1.73 16.14
C THR A 24 8.59 1.18 14.73
N LEU A 25 8.90 -0.09 14.47
CA LEU A 25 8.60 -0.77 13.20
C LEU A 25 7.10 -0.97 12.99
N GLN A 26 6.35 -1.34 14.03
CA GLN A 26 4.89 -1.42 13.95
C GLN A 26 4.27 -0.06 13.60
N SER A 27 4.72 1.01 14.26
CA SER A 27 4.25 2.37 14.01
C SER A 27 4.54 2.81 12.58
N PHE A 28 5.77 2.56 12.10
CA PHE A 28 6.16 2.83 10.72
C PHE A 28 5.31 2.04 9.71
N ALA A 29 5.09 0.74 9.94
CA ALA A 29 4.26 -0.10 9.08
C ALA A 29 2.81 0.42 9.03
N ASN A 30 2.24 0.84 10.17
CA ASN A 30 0.89 1.38 10.23
C ASN A 30 0.73 2.69 9.42
N GLU A 31 1.70 3.61 9.51
CA GLU A 31 1.67 4.84 8.70
C GLU A 31 1.92 4.55 7.21
N THR A 32 2.76 3.57 6.90
CA THR A 32 3.00 3.14 5.51
C THR A 32 1.74 2.55 4.90
N ILE A 33 1.00 1.69 5.62
CA ILE A 33 -0.29 1.13 5.18
C ILE A 33 -1.28 2.24 4.84
N LYS A 34 -1.45 3.24 5.72
CA LYS A 34 -2.32 4.39 5.46
C LYS A 34 -1.91 5.15 4.20
N GLY A 35 -0.62 5.39 4.02
CA GLY A 35 -0.08 6.06 2.82
C GLY A 35 -0.45 5.33 1.53
N PHE A 36 -0.30 4.00 1.50
CA PHE A 36 -0.67 3.18 0.34
C PHE A 36 -2.18 3.11 0.12
N GLU A 37 -3.00 3.11 1.18
CA GLU A 37 -4.45 3.19 1.06
C GLU A 37 -4.91 4.51 0.42
N TYR A 38 -4.33 5.65 0.83
CA TYR A 38 -4.62 6.94 0.20
C TYR A 38 -4.20 6.97 -1.27
N LEU A 39 -3.03 6.42 -1.60
CA LEU A 39 -2.52 6.37 -2.97
C LEU A 39 -3.44 5.51 -3.86
N SER A 40 -3.85 4.34 -3.36
CA SER A 40 -4.76 3.44 -4.08
C SER A 40 -6.13 4.09 -4.35
N ASN A 41 -6.70 4.74 -3.34
CA ASN A 41 -7.97 5.47 -3.48
C ASN A 41 -7.86 6.65 -4.45
N THR A 42 -6.76 7.39 -4.39
CA THR A 42 -6.49 8.53 -5.28
C THR A 42 -6.32 8.07 -6.72
N GLN A 43 -5.56 7.00 -6.97
CA GLN A 43 -5.38 6.43 -8.30
C GLN A 43 -6.71 5.92 -8.88
N ARG A 44 -7.55 5.26 -8.07
CA ARG A 44 -8.91 4.86 -8.47
C ARG A 44 -9.78 6.07 -8.84
N SER A 45 -9.73 7.14 -8.06
CA SER A 45 -10.47 8.38 -8.33
C SER A 45 -10.02 9.06 -9.63
N HIS A 46 -8.71 9.16 -9.86
CA HIS A 46 -8.16 9.69 -11.12
C HIS A 46 -8.59 8.85 -12.33
N ARG A 47 -8.51 7.53 -12.23
CA ARG A 47 -8.98 6.61 -13.28
C ARG A 47 -10.47 6.81 -13.59
N LEU A 48 -11.33 6.87 -12.58
CA LEU A 48 -12.76 7.10 -12.77
C LEU A 48 -13.06 8.46 -13.39
N THR A 49 -12.27 9.47 -13.04
CA THR A 49 -12.39 10.82 -13.62
C THR A 49 -11.98 10.81 -15.10
N LEU A 50 -10.86 10.17 -15.45
CA LEU A 50 -10.43 10.02 -16.84
C LEU A 50 -11.47 9.27 -17.67
N LEU A 51 -12.00 8.15 -17.18
CA LEU A 51 -13.05 7.38 -17.86
C LEU A 51 -14.32 8.21 -18.11
N LYS A 52 -14.70 9.08 -17.17
CA LYS A 52 -15.84 10.01 -17.36
C LYS A 52 -15.54 11.04 -18.44
N HIS A 53 -14.31 11.57 -18.49
CA HIS A 53 -13.90 12.51 -19.52
C HIS A 53 -13.84 11.84 -20.89
N ASP A 54 -13.30 10.62 -21.01
CA ASP A 54 -13.27 9.85 -22.25
C ASP A 54 -14.69 9.60 -22.77
N MET A 55 -15.62 9.16 -21.92
CA MET A 55 -17.01 8.97 -22.31
C MET A 55 -17.67 10.28 -22.78
N ALA A 56 -17.44 11.39 -22.08
CA ALA A 56 -17.99 12.69 -22.47
C ALA A 56 -17.40 13.16 -23.81
N LEU A 57 -16.10 12.96 -24.01
CA LEU A 57 -15.38 13.38 -25.20
C LEU A 57 -15.77 12.52 -26.40
N ASP A 58 -15.95 11.20 -26.23
CA ASP A 58 -16.52 10.31 -27.23
C ASP A 58 -17.95 10.69 -27.60
N TYR A 59 -18.78 11.11 -26.64
CA TYR A 59 -20.13 11.60 -26.94
C TYR A 59 -20.10 12.89 -27.77
N ILE A 60 -19.23 13.84 -27.44
CA ILE A 60 -19.08 15.10 -28.19
C ILE A 60 -18.52 14.83 -29.60
N LEU A 61 -17.52 13.97 -29.71
CA LEU A 61 -16.82 13.66 -30.95
C LEU A 61 -17.48 12.50 -31.73
N ALA A 62 -18.61 11.96 -31.26
CA ALA A 62 -19.35 10.90 -31.92
C ALA A 62 -19.69 11.26 -33.38
N LYS A 63 -19.96 12.55 -33.65
CA LYS A 63 -20.25 13.05 -35.01
C LYS A 63 -19.01 13.10 -35.92
N GLN A 64 -17.81 13.10 -35.36
CA GLN A 64 -16.52 13.13 -36.07
C GLN A 64 -15.84 11.75 -36.13
N GLY A 65 -16.54 10.68 -35.71
CA GLY A 65 -16.01 9.32 -35.69
C GLY A 65 -15.43 8.87 -34.35
N GLY A 66 -15.70 9.61 -33.26
CA GLY A 66 -15.19 9.34 -31.91
C GLY A 66 -13.84 10.00 -31.65
N LEU A 67 -13.37 9.88 -30.41
CA LEU A 67 -12.14 10.51 -29.93
C LEU A 67 -10.90 10.16 -30.77
N CYS A 68 -10.83 8.90 -31.19
CA CYS A 68 -9.68 8.35 -31.91
C CYS A 68 -9.52 8.90 -33.33
N VAL A 69 -10.63 9.09 -34.05
CA VAL A 69 -10.62 9.68 -35.40
C VAL A 69 -10.36 11.18 -35.33
N ALA A 70 -10.94 11.86 -34.34
CA ALA A 70 -10.73 13.29 -34.14
C ALA A 70 -9.28 13.66 -33.79
N LEU A 71 -8.58 12.80 -33.06
CA LEU A 71 -7.18 12.99 -32.67
C LEU A 71 -6.17 12.40 -33.66
N ASN A 72 -6.62 11.87 -34.81
CA ASN A 72 -5.77 11.20 -35.80
C ASN A 72 -4.86 10.11 -35.17
N LEU A 73 -5.38 9.42 -34.15
CA LEU A 73 -4.67 8.35 -33.46
C LEU A 73 -4.88 7.05 -34.24
N THR A 74 -3.79 6.37 -34.57
CA THR A 74 -3.81 5.07 -35.27
C THR A 74 -3.36 3.96 -34.33
N GLY A 75 -4.08 2.83 -34.30
CA GLY A 75 -3.67 1.62 -33.58
C GLY A 75 -3.82 1.68 -32.06
N GLU A 76 -2.83 1.15 -31.31
CA GLU A 76 -2.87 0.94 -29.84
C GLU A 76 -3.03 2.24 -29.02
N ALA A 77 -2.73 3.41 -29.59
CA ALA A 77 -2.94 4.71 -28.93
C ALA A 77 -4.41 5.15 -28.89
N CYS A 78 -5.27 4.53 -29.69
CA CYS A 78 -6.71 4.81 -29.81
C CYS A 78 -7.51 4.32 -28.60
N TYR A 79 -7.05 3.24 -27.99
CA TYR A 79 -7.71 2.53 -26.90
C TYR A 79 -6.65 2.21 -25.85
N THR A 80 -6.11 3.26 -25.21
CA THR A 80 -5.22 3.02 -24.08
C THR A 80 -6.10 2.54 -22.92
N LEU A 81 -6.20 1.22 -22.75
CA LEU A 81 -6.74 0.65 -21.53
C LEU A 81 -5.84 1.17 -20.41
N ILE A 82 -6.34 2.11 -19.61
CA ILE A 82 -5.65 2.57 -18.41
C ILE A 82 -5.38 1.30 -17.58
N PRO A 83 -4.12 0.86 -17.41
CA PRO A 83 -3.84 -0.38 -16.72
C PRO A 83 -4.24 -0.21 -15.25
N ASP A 84 -5.03 -1.14 -14.72
CA ASP A 84 -5.46 -1.07 -13.34
C ASP A 84 -4.35 -1.62 -12.44
N ALA A 85 -3.53 -0.73 -11.88
CA ALA A 85 -2.52 -1.10 -10.90
C ALA A 85 -3.11 -1.21 -9.48
N THR A 86 -4.42 -1.01 -9.30
CA THR A 86 -5.08 -1.10 -7.99
C THR A 86 -4.89 -2.48 -7.36
N ASP A 87 -4.98 -3.56 -8.15
CA ASP A 87 -4.76 -4.93 -7.65
C ASP A 87 -3.35 -5.12 -7.06
N ASN A 88 -2.33 -4.55 -7.72
CA ASN A 88 -0.94 -4.61 -7.26
C ASN A 88 -0.74 -3.83 -5.94
N MET A 89 -1.44 -2.71 -5.76
CA MET A 89 -1.35 -1.93 -4.52
C MET A 89 -2.03 -2.62 -3.34
N THR A 90 -3.13 -3.34 -3.55
CA THR A 90 -3.76 -4.17 -2.50
C THR A 90 -2.80 -5.24 -1.99
N SER A 91 -2.07 -5.92 -2.88
CA SER A 91 -1.07 -6.90 -2.49
C SER A 91 0.06 -6.30 -1.65
N VAL A 92 0.48 -5.06 -1.93
CA VAL A 92 1.49 -4.35 -1.13
C VAL A 92 0.95 -4.00 0.25
N ILE A 93 -0.29 -3.53 0.33
CA ILE A 93 -0.96 -3.24 1.61
C ILE A 93 -1.06 -4.50 2.47
N ASP A 94 -1.41 -5.64 1.88
CA ASP A 94 -1.53 -6.90 2.61
C ASP A 94 -0.18 -7.45 3.08
N ALA A 95 0.88 -7.29 2.29
CA ALA A 95 2.25 -7.59 2.73
C ALA A 95 2.68 -6.69 3.90
N LEU A 96 2.33 -5.40 3.87
CA LEU A 96 2.62 -4.48 4.97
C LEU A 96 1.83 -4.80 6.23
N LYS A 97 0.58 -5.26 6.11
CA LYS A 97 -0.21 -5.77 7.24
C LYS A 97 0.46 -6.99 7.87
N LEU A 98 0.91 -7.94 7.05
CA LEU A 98 1.63 -9.12 7.53
C LEU A 98 2.90 -8.74 8.30
N ILE A 99 3.67 -7.77 7.79
CA ILE A 99 4.87 -7.26 8.46
C ILE A 99 4.50 -6.63 9.81
N ARG A 100 3.50 -5.74 9.84
CA ARG A 100 2.99 -5.13 11.07
C ARG A 100 2.59 -6.19 12.09
N ASP A 101 1.84 -7.21 11.67
CA ASP A 101 1.29 -8.25 12.54
C ASP A 101 2.39 -9.20 13.05
N SER A 102 3.44 -9.44 12.24
CA SER A 102 4.62 -10.23 12.65
C SER A 102 5.47 -9.52 13.71
N PHE A 103 5.44 -8.19 13.70
CA PHE A 103 6.06 -7.37 14.73
C PHE A 103 5.08 -7.02 15.85
N GLY A 104 3.78 -7.32 15.73
CA GLY A 104 2.76 -7.07 16.74
C GLY A 104 3.14 -7.72 18.07
N PRO A 105 2.67 -7.18 19.22
CA PRO A 105 2.96 -7.80 20.51
C PRO A 105 2.53 -9.27 20.43
N SER A 106 3.47 -10.20 20.62
CA SER A 106 3.14 -11.59 20.89
C SER A 106 2.23 -11.58 22.09
N GLU A 107 1.01 -12.12 21.96
CA GLU A 107 0.16 -12.35 23.13
C GLU A 107 1.02 -12.98 24.20
N GLU A 108 1.10 -12.28 25.33
CA GLU A 108 1.74 -12.69 26.55
C GLU A 108 1.15 -14.04 26.92
N GLN A 109 1.84 -15.11 26.57
CA GLN A 109 1.56 -16.46 27.03
C GLN A 109 2.08 -16.61 28.46
N ASP A 110 1.79 -15.64 29.34
CA ASP A 110 1.90 -15.77 30.80
C ASP A 110 0.60 -16.41 31.30
N GLY A 111 0.47 -17.68 30.94
CA GLY A 111 -0.50 -18.60 31.49
C GLY A 111 0.20 -19.77 32.17
N LEU A 112 1.05 -19.49 33.17
CA LEU A 112 1.31 -20.40 34.30
C LEU A 112 1.87 -19.68 35.53
#